data_AF-A0A525CES4-F1
#
_entry.id   AF-A0A525CES4-F1
#
_cell.length_a   1.000
_cell.length_b   1.000
_cell.length_c   1.000
_cell.angle_alpha   90.00
_cell.angle_beta   90.00
_cell.angle_gamma   90.00
#
_symmetry.space_group_name_H-M   'P 1'
#
loop_
_entity.id
_entity.type
_entity.pdbx_description
1 polymer ?
#
loop_
_entity_poly.entity_id
_entity_poly.type
_entity_poly.pdbx_seq_one_letter_code
_entity_poly.pdbx_strand_id
1 'polypeptide(L)'
;MGYIGKIVSEHKPIKVSGKEVILIRDYLNTPPSVGDYTQVQERSAKYPAVYVLDEDIAAMRSSYPDIPIYGFWQLISANKLINEAYSLQIAYESGKSGFYVYSDDNGQIVETGEFLDGLFVGSDNVVGMLPADAVQIDVDITKLKLPSVQCYSANEMRKQLSKAKTQKVVIRYSLLAMAALTAFGVNKGLDYHYKTKMEYYNKVDAERRDVYNKYSLLVSEKLTKWPDQSDTIDRLLALTKMAEYTTEIESFSEPKRELYVKEDLPFDPKTLYPWLETYHIPTGGWEISWSSNLEKNSE
;
A
#
# COMPACT_ATOMS: atom_id res chain seq x y z
N MET A 1 1.13 -18.59 62.87
CA MET A 1 1.93 -17.78 61.93
C MET A 1 2.92 -18.73 61.28
N GLY A 2 2.84 -18.92 59.96
CA GLY A 2 3.79 -19.75 59.23
C GLY A 2 5.02 -18.91 58.86
N TYR A 3 6.22 -19.40 59.16
CA TYR A 3 7.46 -18.78 58.75
C TYR A 3 7.58 -18.87 57.23
N ILE A 4 7.55 -17.72 56.52
CA ILE A 4 7.62 -17.73 55.05
C ILE A 4 8.94 -18.31 54.54
N GLY A 5 10.03 -18.21 55.32
CA GLY A 5 11.30 -18.82 54.96
C GLY A 5 11.21 -20.36 54.84
N LYS A 6 10.32 -21.01 55.61
CA LYS A 6 10.08 -22.46 55.54
C LYS A 6 9.45 -22.89 54.23
N ILE A 7 8.73 -21.98 53.57
CA ILE A 7 8.10 -22.26 52.29
C ILE A 7 9.14 -22.26 51.16
N VAL A 8 10.14 -21.38 51.27
CA VAL A 8 11.23 -21.28 50.29
C VAL A 8 12.10 -22.53 50.29
N SER A 9 12.37 -23.11 51.47
CA SER A 9 13.20 -24.31 51.60
C SER A 9 12.49 -25.61 51.28
N GLU A 10 11.17 -25.68 51.48
CA GLU A 10 10.40 -26.89 51.17
C GLU A 10 10.04 -27.00 49.67
N HIS A 11 10.19 -25.93 48.89
CA HIS A 11 9.89 -25.89 47.45
C HIS A 11 8.50 -26.45 47.09
N LYS A 12 7.51 -26.18 47.94
CA LYS A 12 6.13 -26.64 47.76
C LYS A 12 5.26 -25.56 47.11
N PRO A 13 4.26 -25.96 46.29
CA PRO A 13 3.26 -25.02 45.80
C PRO A 13 2.51 -24.36 46.96
N ILE A 14 2.41 -23.04 46.92
CA ILE A 14 1.66 -22.23 47.88
C ILE A 14 0.64 -21.35 47.18
N LYS A 15 -0.42 -20.96 47.90
CA LYS A 15 -1.44 -20.05 47.37
C LYS A 15 -1.14 -18.61 47.78
N VAL A 16 -0.86 -17.77 46.80
CA VAL A 16 -0.68 -16.32 46.95
C VAL A 16 -1.70 -15.61 46.07
N SER A 17 -2.49 -14.70 46.64
CA SER A 17 -3.57 -14.02 45.91
C SER A 17 -4.51 -14.99 45.16
N GLY A 18 -4.76 -16.18 45.72
CA GLY A 18 -5.63 -17.21 45.12
C GLY A 18 -5.01 -18.01 43.97
N LYS A 19 -3.75 -17.77 43.59
CA LYS A 19 -3.02 -18.54 42.57
C LYS A 19 -1.97 -19.43 43.23
N GLU A 20 -1.81 -20.64 42.70
CA GLU A 20 -0.74 -21.56 43.12
C GLU A 20 0.58 -21.14 42.47
N VAL A 21 1.61 -20.97 43.30
CA VAL A 21 2.93 -20.50 42.90
C VAL A 21 4.01 -21.25 43.67
N ILE A 22 5.22 -21.30 43.12
CA ILE A 22 6.40 -21.82 43.82
C ILE A 22 7.32 -20.65 44.14
N LEU A 23 7.79 -20.59 45.38
CA LEU A 23 8.83 -19.67 45.79
C LEU A 23 10.17 -20.38 45.79
N ILE A 24 11.16 -19.73 45.19
CA ILE A 24 12.55 -20.19 45.17
C ILE A 24 13.46 -19.13 45.79
N ARG A 25 14.65 -19.59 46.14
CA ARG A 25 15.72 -18.74 46.62
C ARG A 25 16.18 -17.81 45.50
N ASP A 26 16.36 -16.56 45.87
CA ASP A 26 16.86 -15.50 45.00
C ASP A 26 17.76 -14.56 45.79
N TYR A 27 18.42 -13.65 45.08
CA TYR A 27 19.36 -12.69 45.63
C TYR A 27 19.10 -11.32 45.04
N LEU A 28 19.22 -10.28 45.87
CA LEU A 28 19.08 -8.89 45.43
C LEU A 28 20.45 -8.29 45.15
N ASN A 29 20.57 -7.62 43.99
CA ASN A 29 21.70 -6.82 43.53
C ASN A 29 23.00 -7.61 43.26
N THR A 30 23.53 -8.31 44.25
CA THR A 30 24.81 -9.05 44.15
C THR A 30 24.58 -10.50 44.55
N PRO A 31 24.47 -11.45 43.60
CA PRO A 31 24.42 -12.86 43.93
C PRO A 31 25.80 -13.36 44.41
N PRO A 32 25.86 -14.50 45.12
CA PRO A 32 27.12 -15.15 45.45
C PRO A 32 27.98 -15.44 44.22
N SER A 33 29.30 -15.44 44.37
CA SER A 33 30.23 -15.69 43.26
C SER A 33 30.21 -17.13 42.72
N VAL A 34 29.60 -18.05 43.46
CA VAL A 34 29.54 -19.48 43.11
C VAL A 34 28.14 -19.83 42.61
N GLY A 35 28.06 -20.26 41.35
CA GLY A 35 26.83 -20.68 40.69
C GLY A 35 26.51 -19.90 39.42
N ASP A 36 25.69 -20.50 38.55
CA ASP A 36 25.18 -19.85 37.34
C ASP A 36 23.87 -19.13 37.67
N TYR A 37 23.95 -17.81 37.90
CA TYR A 37 22.79 -16.99 38.22
C TYR A 37 22.20 -16.33 36.98
N THR A 38 20.88 -16.40 36.86
CA THR A 38 20.09 -15.69 35.85
C THR A 38 19.48 -14.44 36.48
N GLN A 39 19.69 -13.29 35.83
CA GLN A 39 19.01 -12.05 36.20
C GLN A 39 17.56 -12.11 35.71
N VAL A 40 16.63 -12.39 36.64
CA VAL A 40 15.19 -12.52 36.32
C VAL A 40 14.47 -11.18 36.31
N GLN A 41 15.01 -10.18 37.01
CA GLN A 41 14.45 -8.84 37.06
C GLN A 41 15.56 -7.80 36.96
N GLU A 42 15.36 -6.82 36.07
CA GLU A 42 16.26 -5.68 35.92
C GLU A 42 16.14 -4.71 37.09
N ARG A 43 17.26 -4.06 37.43
CA ARG A 43 17.26 -2.97 38.40
C ARG A 43 16.37 -1.84 37.88
N SER A 44 15.44 -1.40 38.71
CA SER A 44 14.60 -0.25 38.43
C SER A 44 14.85 0.83 39.48
N ALA A 45 14.32 2.04 39.25
CA ALA A 45 14.39 3.13 40.24
C ALA A 45 13.71 2.77 41.58
N LYS A 46 12.84 1.75 41.62
CA LYS A 46 12.07 1.36 42.80
C LYS A 46 12.44 0.00 43.39
N TYR A 47 13.14 -0.84 42.63
CA TYR A 47 13.42 -2.22 43.02
C TYR A 47 14.82 -2.64 42.55
N PRO A 48 15.61 -3.32 43.40
CA PRO A 48 16.91 -3.86 43.01
C PRO A 48 16.78 -4.94 41.92
N ALA A 49 17.90 -5.23 41.24
CA ALA A 49 17.96 -6.38 40.34
C ALA A 49 17.81 -7.68 41.16
N VAL A 50 17.13 -8.67 40.58
CA VAL A 50 16.92 -9.98 41.20
C VAL A 50 17.65 -11.05 40.40
N TYR A 51 18.41 -11.87 41.12
CA TYR A 51 19.21 -12.96 40.59
C TYR A 51 18.75 -14.27 41.20
N VAL A 52 18.68 -15.31 40.38
CA VAL A 52 18.20 -16.63 40.78
C VAL A 52 19.15 -17.68 40.23
N LEU A 53 19.45 -18.72 40.99
CA LEU A 53 20.26 -19.83 40.53
C LEU A 53 19.51 -20.60 39.42
N ASP A 54 20.13 -20.77 38.25
CA ASP A 54 19.46 -21.38 37.09
C ASP A 54 19.07 -22.85 37.34
N GLU A 55 19.89 -23.55 38.14
CA GLU A 55 19.65 -24.92 38.58
C GLU A 55 18.35 -25.06 39.37
N ASP A 56 18.06 -24.13 40.29
CA ASP A 56 16.83 -24.14 41.08
C ASP A 56 15.59 -23.96 40.20
N ILE A 57 15.67 -23.07 39.20
CA ILE A 57 14.57 -22.88 38.23
C ILE A 57 14.36 -24.17 37.44
N ALA A 58 15.44 -24.81 36.97
CA ALA A 58 15.36 -26.04 36.18
C ALA A 58 14.80 -27.21 37.00
N ALA A 59 15.22 -27.38 38.25
CA ALA A 59 14.73 -28.39 39.18
C ALA A 59 13.24 -28.21 39.47
N MET A 60 12.81 -26.96 39.73
CA MET A 60 11.41 -26.65 39.99
C MET A 60 10.54 -26.80 38.75
N ARG A 61 11.01 -26.40 37.58
CA ARG A 61 10.27 -26.59 36.32
C ARG A 61 10.12 -28.07 35.96
N SER A 62 11.10 -28.90 36.33
CA SER A 62 11.02 -30.36 36.14
C SER A 62 10.00 -31.00 37.08
N SER A 63 9.94 -30.53 38.32
CA SER A 63 9.01 -31.06 39.34
C SER A 63 7.58 -30.54 39.16
N TYR A 64 7.44 -29.28 38.71
CA TYR A 64 6.18 -28.55 38.61
C TYR A 64 6.14 -27.72 37.31
N PRO A 65 5.88 -28.35 36.15
CA PRO A 65 6.02 -27.70 34.84
C PRO A 65 5.04 -26.54 34.61
N ASP A 66 3.83 -26.63 35.15
CA ASP A 66 2.75 -25.67 34.88
C ASP A 66 2.55 -24.61 35.98
N ILE A 67 3.34 -24.68 37.05
CA ILE A 67 3.22 -23.75 38.18
C ILE A 67 4.20 -22.59 37.99
N PRO A 68 3.74 -21.32 38.09
CA PRO A 68 4.63 -20.17 37.98
C PRO A 68 5.58 -20.10 39.18
N ILE A 69 6.83 -19.75 38.88
CA ILE A 69 7.94 -19.70 39.84
C ILE A 69 8.29 -18.24 40.08
N TYR A 70 8.45 -17.85 41.35
CA TYR A 70 8.83 -16.50 41.76
C TYR A 70 9.96 -16.54 42.79
N GLY A 71 10.79 -15.49 42.81
CA GLY A 71 11.80 -15.31 43.83
C GLY A 71 11.19 -14.89 45.18
N PHE A 72 11.81 -15.32 46.27
CA PHE A 72 11.40 -14.91 47.61
C PHE A 72 11.55 -13.40 47.81
N TRP A 73 12.75 -12.86 47.68
CA TRP A 73 13.03 -11.44 47.79
C TRP A 73 12.33 -10.62 46.70
N GLN A 74 12.14 -11.19 45.51
CA GLN A 74 11.29 -10.61 44.47
C GLN A 74 9.88 -10.32 44.99
N LEU A 75 9.27 -11.27 45.69
CA LEU A 75 7.93 -11.14 46.28
C LEU A 75 7.92 -10.12 47.42
N ILE A 76 8.90 -10.19 48.33
CA ILE A 76 9.03 -9.26 49.46
C ILE A 76 9.21 -7.81 48.97
N SER A 77 10.07 -7.62 47.97
CA SER A 77 10.37 -6.33 47.35
C SER A 77 9.15 -5.76 46.62
N ALA A 78 8.43 -6.58 45.83
CA ALA A 78 7.22 -6.15 45.12
C ALA A 78 6.08 -5.68 46.05
N ASN A 79 6.06 -6.19 47.29
CA ASN A 79 5.08 -5.81 48.31
C ASN A 79 5.58 -4.72 49.27
N LYS A 80 6.78 -4.16 49.05
CA LYS A 80 7.39 -3.09 49.85
C LYS A 80 7.53 -3.45 51.34
N LEU A 81 7.90 -4.69 51.61
CA LEU A 81 8.07 -5.19 52.97
C LEU A 81 9.48 -4.97 53.52
N ILE A 82 10.43 -4.56 52.66
CA ILE A 82 11.78 -4.13 53.08
C ILE A 82 11.71 -2.66 53.45
N ASN A 83 12.09 -2.33 54.68
CA ASN A 83 12.15 -0.95 55.16
C ASN A 83 13.58 -0.40 55.07
N GLU A 84 13.79 0.60 54.22
CA GLU A 84 15.11 1.21 53.98
C GLU A 84 15.70 1.91 55.23
N ALA A 85 14.89 2.17 56.27
CA ALA A 85 15.36 2.76 57.52
C ALA A 85 16.17 1.80 58.41
N TYR A 86 16.10 0.49 58.15
CA TYR A 86 16.83 -0.50 58.93
C TYR A 86 17.95 -1.11 58.09
N SER A 87 19.17 -1.07 58.63
CA SER A 87 20.36 -1.64 57.99
C SER A 87 20.28 -3.16 57.87
N LEU A 88 19.70 -3.85 58.86
CA LEU A 88 19.60 -5.31 58.86
C LEU A 88 18.16 -5.75 59.14
N GLN A 89 17.63 -6.54 58.22
CA GLN A 89 16.29 -7.12 58.32
C GLN A 89 16.32 -8.61 58.00
N ILE A 90 15.49 -9.38 58.70
CA ILE A 90 15.46 -10.84 58.59
C ILE A 90 14.06 -11.41 58.38
N ALA A 91 13.98 -12.47 57.60
CA ALA A 91 12.81 -13.30 57.46
C ALA A 91 13.14 -14.71 57.98
N TYR A 92 12.61 -15.04 59.16
CA TYR A 92 12.82 -16.35 59.74
C TYR A 92 12.17 -17.46 58.89
N GLU A 93 12.94 -18.53 58.70
CA GLU A 93 12.46 -19.84 58.29
C GLU A 93 12.12 -20.68 59.51
N SER A 94 13.03 -20.67 60.49
CA SER A 94 12.90 -21.32 61.79
C SER A 94 13.49 -20.39 62.85
N GLY A 95 13.33 -20.69 64.15
CA GLY A 95 13.88 -19.81 65.20
C GLY A 95 15.41 -19.60 65.15
N LYS A 96 16.15 -20.41 64.37
CA LYS A 96 17.60 -20.34 64.23
C LYS A 96 18.11 -20.16 62.79
N SER A 97 17.23 -20.27 61.80
CA SER A 97 17.58 -20.13 60.38
C SER A 97 16.64 -19.18 59.66
N GLY A 98 17.14 -18.58 58.59
CA GLY A 98 16.31 -17.74 57.73
C GLY A 98 17.14 -16.96 56.72
N PHE A 99 16.50 -15.97 56.14
CA PHE A 99 17.06 -15.11 55.11
C PHE A 99 17.24 -13.71 55.67
N TYR A 100 18.29 -13.00 55.25
CA TYR A 100 18.53 -11.61 55.63
C TYR A 100 18.70 -10.72 54.41
N VAL A 101 18.39 -9.44 54.60
CA VAL A 101 18.74 -8.36 53.70
C VAL A 101 19.51 -7.30 54.48
N TYR A 102 20.63 -6.87 53.90
CA TYR A 102 21.49 -5.83 54.43
C TYR A 102 21.47 -4.61 53.50
N SER A 103 21.19 -3.45 54.09
CA SER A 103 21.18 -2.15 53.45
C SER A 103 22.31 -1.27 53.98
N ASP A 104 22.92 -0.46 53.11
CA ASP A 104 23.90 0.55 53.50
C ASP A 104 23.25 1.73 54.25
N ASP A 105 24.07 2.66 54.73
CA ASP A 105 23.63 3.88 55.43
C ASP A 105 22.74 4.79 54.56
N ASN A 106 22.72 4.59 53.23
CA ASN A 106 21.86 5.31 52.30
C ASN A 106 20.55 4.58 52.02
N GLY A 107 20.28 3.46 52.70
CA GLY A 107 19.10 2.63 52.50
C GLY A 107 19.14 1.76 51.24
N GLN A 108 20.28 1.68 50.54
CA GLN A 108 20.43 0.84 49.37
C GLN A 108 20.77 -0.59 49.78
N ILE A 109 20.04 -1.55 49.21
CA ILE A 109 20.28 -2.97 49.44
C ILE A 109 21.63 -3.36 48.84
N VAL A 110 22.56 -3.74 49.70
CA VAL A 110 23.92 -4.16 49.34
C VAL A 110 23.96 -5.66 49.11
N GLU A 111 23.34 -6.41 50.02
CA GLU A 111 23.49 -7.85 50.08
C GLU A 111 22.23 -8.54 50.61
N THR A 112 21.98 -9.74 50.13
CA THR A 112 21.02 -10.69 50.70
C THR A 112 21.69 -12.04 50.87
N GLY A 113 21.32 -12.76 51.92
CA GLY A 113 21.85 -14.10 52.15
C GLY A 113 21.05 -14.88 53.17
N GLU A 114 21.70 -15.90 53.72
CA GLU A 114 21.13 -16.77 54.74
C GLU A 114 21.89 -16.70 56.04
N PHE A 115 21.17 -16.93 57.13
CA PHE A 115 21.76 -17.23 58.40
C PHE A 115 21.33 -18.61 58.88
N LEU A 116 22.27 -19.32 59.50
CA LEU A 116 22.10 -20.66 60.05
C LEU A 116 22.66 -20.66 61.46
N ASP A 117 21.90 -21.20 62.40
CA ASP A 117 22.24 -21.25 63.83
C ASP A 117 22.67 -19.89 64.42
N GLY A 118 22.04 -18.81 63.96
CA GLY A 118 22.33 -17.45 64.43
C GLY A 118 23.59 -16.82 63.83
N LEU A 119 24.20 -17.42 62.81
CA LEU A 119 25.37 -16.90 62.11
C LEU A 119 25.05 -16.62 60.64
N PHE A 120 25.47 -15.46 60.15
CA PHE A 120 25.38 -15.10 58.73
C PHE A 120 26.39 -15.89 57.90
N VAL A 121 25.92 -16.53 56.83
CA VAL A 121 26.74 -17.43 56.02
C VAL A 121 27.40 -16.65 54.88
N GLY A 122 28.74 -16.64 54.85
CA GLY A 122 29.50 -16.18 53.68
C GLY A 122 29.46 -14.68 53.40
N SER A 123 29.16 -13.85 54.41
CA SER A 123 29.10 -12.40 54.28
C SER A 123 30.17 -11.69 55.09
N ASP A 124 30.90 -10.79 54.43
CA ASP A 124 31.84 -9.87 55.06
C ASP A 124 31.17 -8.58 55.56
N ASN A 125 29.96 -8.26 55.08
CA ASN A 125 29.29 -6.98 55.36
C ASN A 125 28.54 -6.97 56.71
N VAL A 126 28.10 -8.13 57.18
CA VAL A 126 27.36 -8.28 58.45
C VAL A 126 28.20 -8.92 59.56
N VAL A 127 29.53 -8.89 59.41
CA VAL A 127 30.47 -9.44 60.40
C VAL A 127 30.31 -8.71 61.74
N GLY A 128 30.01 -9.47 62.79
CA GLY A 128 29.82 -8.94 64.15
C GLY A 128 28.39 -8.50 64.48
N MET A 129 27.45 -8.57 63.52
CA MET A 129 26.02 -8.39 63.79
C MET A 129 25.41 -9.72 64.25
N LEU A 130 24.41 -9.65 65.13
CA LEU A 130 23.61 -10.81 65.52
C LEU A 130 22.24 -10.74 64.85
N PRO A 131 21.66 -11.87 64.41
CA PRO A 131 20.28 -11.90 63.92
C PRO A 131 19.25 -11.40 64.94
N ALA A 132 19.57 -11.43 66.24
CA ALA A 132 18.71 -10.89 67.29
C ALA A 132 18.58 -9.36 67.25
N ASP A 133 19.56 -8.66 66.69
CA ASP A 133 19.56 -7.19 66.55
C ASP A 133 18.84 -6.74 65.27
N ALA A 134 18.48 -7.68 64.40
CA ALA A 134 17.83 -7.43 63.13
C ALA A 134 16.32 -7.20 63.29
N VAL A 135 15.76 -6.36 62.42
CA VAL A 135 14.31 -6.17 62.37
C VAL A 135 13.66 -7.31 61.60
N GLN A 136 12.70 -7.99 62.25
CA GLN A 136 11.96 -9.06 61.61
C GLN A 136 10.99 -8.50 60.56
N ILE A 137 11.05 -9.04 59.34
CA ILE A 137 10.04 -8.82 58.30
C ILE A 137 8.85 -9.72 58.61
N ASP A 138 7.73 -9.14 59.02
CA ASP A 138 6.47 -9.86 59.17
C ASP A 138 5.79 -10.02 57.82
N VAL A 139 5.48 -11.26 57.45
CA VAL A 139 4.95 -11.59 56.12
C VAL A 139 3.65 -12.36 56.24
N ASP A 140 2.55 -11.69 55.86
CA ASP A 140 1.24 -12.30 55.75
C ASP A 140 0.96 -12.72 54.30
N ILE A 141 1.14 -14.01 54.02
CA ILE A 141 0.97 -14.62 52.69
C ILE A 141 -0.39 -14.29 52.06
N THR A 142 -1.43 -14.12 52.88
CA THR A 142 -2.79 -13.85 52.39
C THR A 142 -2.95 -12.46 51.78
N LYS A 143 -2.08 -11.51 52.15
CA LYS A 143 -2.11 -10.11 51.70
C LYS A 143 -1.08 -9.82 50.59
N LEU A 144 -0.24 -10.79 50.26
CA LEU A 144 0.81 -10.61 49.25
C LEU A 144 0.24 -10.57 47.83
N LYS A 145 0.75 -9.63 47.05
CA LYS A 145 0.53 -9.53 45.60
C LYS A 145 1.67 -10.19 44.85
N LEU A 146 1.34 -10.85 43.74
CA LEU A 146 2.32 -11.48 42.88
C LEU A 146 3.10 -10.44 42.05
N PRO A 147 4.42 -10.63 41.85
CA PRO A 147 5.20 -9.84 40.91
C PRO A 147 4.67 -9.98 39.47
N SER A 148 4.92 -8.97 38.64
CA SER A 148 4.51 -8.97 37.23
C SER A 148 5.32 -9.92 36.35
N VAL A 149 6.54 -10.26 36.76
CA VAL A 149 7.48 -11.09 36.02
C VAL A 149 7.77 -12.35 36.82
N GLN A 150 7.57 -13.52 36.19
CA GLN A 150 7.96 -14.81 36.77
C GLN A 150 9.44 -15.10 36.51
N CYS A 151 10.03 -15.98 37.33
CA CYS A 151 11.38 -16.47 37.13
C CYS A 151 11.43 -17.40 35.91
N TYR A 152 12.37 -17.10 35.01
CA TYR A 152 12.68 -17.89 33.84
C TYR A 152 14.16 -18.24 33.84
N SER A 153 14.49 -19.44 33.37
CA SER A 153 15.90 -19.81 33.15
C SER A 153 16.51 -18.97 32.03
N ALA A 154 17.82 -18.79 32.03
CA ALA A 154 18.55 -18.10 30.96
C ALA A 154 18.19 -18.66 29.56
N ASN A 155 18.00 -19.98 29.47
CA ASN A 155 17.61 -20.64 28.22
C ASN A 155 16.16 -20.29 27.81
N GLU A 156 15.25 -20.19 28.76
CA GLU A 156 13.86 -19.79 28.51
C GLU A 156 13.79 -18.32 28.07
N MET A 157 14.53 -17.43 28.74
CA MET A 157 14.63 -16.01 28.36
C MET A 157 15.21 -15.85 26.95
N ARG A 158 16.29 -16.57 26.61
CA ARG A 158 16.87 -16.56 25.26
C ARG A 158 15.87 -17.04 24.20
N LYS A 159 15.09 -18.10 24.51
CA LYS A 159 14.03 -18.59 23.61
C LYS A 159 12.90 -17.59 23.43
N GLN A 160 12.50 -16.86 24.48
CA GLN A 160 11.48 -15.81 24.37
C GLN A 160 11.99 -14.63 23.53
N LEU A 161 13.22 -14.20 23.79
CA LEU A 161 13.86 -13.13 23.03
C LEU A 161 14.05 -13.50 21.56
N SER A 162 14.45 -14.74 21.26
CA SER A 162 14.61 -15.20 19.88
C SER A 162 13.26 -15.27 19.16
N LYS A 163 12.22 -15.82 19.79
CA LYS A 163 10.84 -15.80 19.23
C LYS A 163 10.36 -14.38 18.95
N ALA A 164 10.55 -13.45 19.89
CA ALA A 164 10.17 -12.05 19.71
C ALA A 164 10.98 -11.37 18.59
N LYS A 165 12.28 -11.65 18.47
CA LYS A 165 13.12 -11.16 17.37
C LYS A 165 12.66 -11.71 16.03
N THR A 166 12.43 -13.01 15.92
CA THR A 166 11.97 -13.66 14.69
C THR A 166 10.61 -13.09 14.25
N GLN A 167 9.67 -12.90 15.18
CA GLN A 167 8.38 -12.26 14.85
C GLN A 167 8.55 -10.86 14.27
N LYS A 168 9.38 -10.01 14.89
CA LYS A 168 9.67 -8.66 14.37
C LYS A 168 10.30 -8.69 12.99
N VAL A 169 11.19 -9.64 12.74
CA VAL A 169 11.85 -9.82 11.45
C VAL A 169 10.85 -10.26 10.38
N VAL A 170 10.00 -11.24 10.68
CA VAL A 170 8.94 -11.71 9.77
C VAL A 170 7.99 -10.58 9.40
N ILE A 171 7.54 -9.78 10.38
CA ILE A 171 6.66 -8.62 10.14
C ILE A 171 7.32 -7.59 9.22
N ARG A 172 8.63 -7.32 9.39
CA ARG A 172 9.35 -6.39 8.51
C ARG A 172 9.42 -6.90 7.08
N TYR A 173 9.75 -8.18 6.88
CA TYR A 173 9.81 -8.76 5.55
C TYR A 173 8.44 -8.88 4.88
N SER A 174 7.36 -9.17 5.63
CA SER A 174 6.01 -9.20 5.06
C SER A 174 5.56 -7.82 4.58
N LEU A 175 5.88 -6.76 5.32
CA LEU A 175 5.63 -5.36 4.91
C LEU A 175 6.37 -5.01 3.62
N LEU A 176 7.65 -5.36 3.51
CA LEU A 176 8.45 -5.14 2.31
C LEU A 176 7.91 -5.93 1.11
N ALA A 177 7.53 -7.19 1.30
CA ALA A 177 6.94 -8.01 0.25
C ALA A 177 5.62 -7.43 -0.26
N MET A 178 4.76 -6.96 0.65
CA MET A 178 3.49 -6.31 0.29
C MET A 178 3.74 -5.02 -0.51
N ALA A 179 4.69 -4.19 -0.09
CA ALA A 179 5.08 -2.99 -0.82
C ALA A 179 5.59 -3.33 -2.24
N ALA A 180 6.45 -4.34 -2.37
CA ALA A 180 6.95 -4.80 -3.67
C ALA A 180 5.83 -5.31 -4.58
N LEU A 181 4.88 -6.10 -4.06
CA LEU A 181 3.73 -6.58 -4.82
C LEU A 181 2.83 -5.45 -5.29
N THR A 182 2.56 -4.46 -4.43
CA THR A 182 1.77 -3.28 -4.83
C THR A 182 2.48 -2.45 -5.90
N ALA A 183 3.79 -2.21 -5.77
CA ALA A 183 4.56 -1.48 -6.78
C ALA A 183 4.57 -2.22 -8.13
N PHE A 184 4.76 -3.54 -8.10
CA PHE A 184 4.71 -4.37 -9.31
C PHE A 184 3.31 -4.37 -9.95
N GLY A 185 2.25 -4.49 -9.14
CA GLY A 185 0.87 -4.43 -9.59
C GLY A 185 0.51 -3.09 -10.23
N VAL A 186 0.90 -1.97 -9.61
CA VAL A 186 0.69 -0.62 -10.16
C VAL A 186 1.45 -0.44 -11.47
N ASN A 187 2.71 -0.86 -11.53
CA ASN A 187 3.51 -0.72 -12.76
C ASN A 187 2.92 -1.54 -13.92
N LYS A 188 2.50 -2.79 -13.68
CA LYS A 188 1.83 -3.61 -14.69
C LYS A 188 0.46 -3.06 -15.09
N GLY A 189 -0.31 -2.54 -14.14
CA GLY A 189 -1.60 -1.92 -14.42
C GLY A 189 -1.47 -0.65 -15.27
N LEU A 190 -0.49 0.20 -14.96
CA LEU A 190 -0.18 1.38 -15.75
C LEU A 190 0.24 1.00 -17.18
N ASP A 191 1.18 0.06 -17.35
CA ASP A 191 1.64 -0.38 -18.67
C ASP A 191 0.48 -0.91 -19.54
N TYR A 192 -0.43 -1.70 -18.96
CA TYR A 192 -1.62 -2.18 -19.66
C TYR A 192 -2.55 -1.04 -20.10
N HIS A 193 -2.81 -0.08 -19.21
CA HIS A 193 -3.67 1.06 -19.50
C HIS A 193 -3.04 1.98 -20.57
N TYR A 194 -1.73 2.21 -20.53
CA TYR A 194 -1.01 2.97 -21.56
C TYR A 194 -1.08 2.29 -22.92
N LYS A 195 -0.82 0.98 -23.00
CA LYS A 195 -0.92 0.22 -24.26
C LYS A 195 -2.31 0.32 -24.87
N THR A 196 -3.35 0.12 -24.06
CA THR A 196 -4.75 0.20 -24.51
C THR A 196 -5.09 1.60 -25.05
N LYS A 197 -4.68 2.66 -24.36
CA LYS A 197 -4.87 4.03 -24.86
C LYS A 197 -4.09 4.29 -26.13
N MET A 198 -2.84 3.83 -26.22
CA MET A 198 -1.99 4.04 -27.39
C MET A 198 -2.57 3.35 -28.63
N GLU A 199 -3.08 2.13 -28.48
CA GLU A 199 -3.79 1.42 -29.56
C GLU A 199 -5.04 2.17 -30.02
N TYR A 200 -5.82 2.71 -29.08
CA TYR A 200 -6.99 3.53 -29.38
C TYR A 200 -6.60 4.81 -30.13
N TYR A 201 -5.61 5.56 -29.64
CA TYR A 201 -5.09 6.76 -30.30
C TYR A 201 -4.58 6.46 -31.71
N ASN A 202 -3.81 5.39 -31.88
CA ASN A 202 -3.28 4.99 -33.19
C ASN A 202 -4.40 4.66 -34.19
N LYS A 203 -5.49 4.03 -33.74
CA LYS A 203 -6.67 3.77 -34.59
C LYS A 203 -7.35 5.07 -35.01
N VAL A 204 -7.63 5.97 -34.07
CA VAL A 204 -8.26 7.27 -34.36
C VAL A 204 -7.39 8.11 -35.29
N ASP A 205 -6.07 8.13 -35.09
CA ASP A 205 -5.14 8.86 -35.96
C ASP A 205 -5.03 8.23 -37.36
N ALA A 206 -5.20 6.91 -37.49
CA ALA A 206 -5.26 6.25 -38.78
C ALA A 206 -6.55 6.62 -39.53
N GLU A 207 -7.71 6.59 -38.84
CA GLU A 207 -8.99 7.02 -39.40
C GLU A 207 -8.95 8.49 -39.82
N ARG A 208 -8.39 9.36 -38.97
CA ARG A 208 -8.22 10.79 -39.29
C ARG A 208 -7.39 10.98 -40.56
N ARG A 209 -6.27 10.27 -40.70
CA ARG A 209 -5.42 10.32 -41.90
C ARG A 209 -6.16 9.84 -43.15
N ASP A 210 -6.94 8.77 -43.05
CA ASP A 210 -7.76 8.27 -44.16
C ASP A 210 -8.79 9.32 -44.62
N VAL A 211 -9.47 9.98 -43.69
CA VAL A 211 -10.42 11.06 -44.01
C VAL A 211 -9.73 12.24 -44.69
N TYR A 212 -8.57 12.68 -44.18
CA TYR A 212 -7.81 13.76 -44.82
C TYR A 212 -7.34 13.39 -46.23
N ASN A 213 -6.88 12.15 -46.44
CA ASN A 213 -6.48 11.67 -47.75
C ASN A 213 -7.67 11.70 -48.73
N LYS A 214 -8.82 11.17 -48.32
CA LYS A 214 -10.07 11.24 -49.12
C LYS A 214 -10.48 12.67 -49.43
N TYR A 215 -10.43 13.56 -48.45
CA TYR A 215 -10.72 14.98 -48.66
C TYR A 215 -9.75 15.61 -49.68
N SER A 216 -8.45 15.34 -49.56
CA SER A 216 -7.44 15.87 -50.48
C SER A 216 -7.63 15.39 -51.92
N LEU A 217 -8.02 14.11 -52.10
CA LEU A 217 -8.34 13.55 -53.40
C LEU A 217 -9.55 14.25 -54.03
N LEU A 218 -10.63 14.43 -53.28
CA LEU A 218 -11.83 15.14 -53.74
C LEU A 218 -11.54 16.59 -54.15
N VAL A 219 -10.72 17.30 -53.38
CA VAL A 219 -10.30 18.66 -53.72
C VAL A 219 -9.47 18.67 -55.02
N SER A 220 -8.56 17.71 -55.19
CA SER A 220 -7.73 17.62 -56.39
C SER A 220 -8.54 17.31 -57.67
N GLU A 221 -9.51 16.40 -57.60
CA GLU A 221 -10.39 16.05 -58.73
C GLU A 221 -11.32 17.21 -59.11
N LYS A 222 -11.84 17.95 -58.12
CA LYS A 222 -12.74 19.10 -58.36
C LYS A 222 -12.04 20.28 -59.05
N LEU A 223 -10.71 20.37 -58.94
CA LEU A 223 -9.92 21.44 -59.59
C LEU A 223 -9.60 21.14 -61.07
N THR A 224 -9.70 19.89 -61.52
CA THR A 224 -9.21 19.51 -62.86
C THR A 224 -10.26 19.57 -63.97
N LYS A 225 -11.57 19.61 -63.66
CA LYS A 225 -12.64 19.65 -64.67
C LYS A 225 -13.57 20.85 -64.46
N TRP A 226 -13.26 21.96 -65.13
CA TRP A 226 -14.26 22.99 -65.43
C TRP A 226 -14.86 22.68 -66.80
N PRO A 227 -16.18 22.49 -66.94
CA PRO A 227 -16.79 22.31 -68.25
C PRO A 227 -16.74 23.64 -69.00
N ASP A 228 -15.94 23.70 -70.08
CA ASP A 228 -15.92 24.83 -71.00
C ASP A 228 -17.18 24.79 -71.88
N GLN A 229 -18.16 25.63 -71.53
CA GLN A 229 -19.44 25.74 -72.25
C GLN A 229 -19.52 27.00 -73.11
N SER A 230 -18.40 27.68 -73.35
CA SER A 230 -18.33 28.91 -74.18
C SER A 230 -19.01 28.73 -75.54
N ASP A 231 -18.71 27.62 -76.21
CA ASP A 231 -19.25 27.28 -77.53
C ASP A 231 -20.79 27.05 -77.52
N THR A 232 -21.35 26.62 -76.38
CA THR A 232 -22.80 26.44 -76.23
C THR A 232 -23.50 27.76 -75.97
N ILE A 233 -22.87 28.63 -75.17
CA ILE A 233 -23.37 29.98 -74.88
C ILE A 233 -23.39 30.82 -76.15
N ASP A 234 -22.35 30.76 -76.99
CA ASP A 234 -22.28 31.53 -78.23
C ASP A 234 -23.36 31.12 -79.25
N ARG A 235 -23.66 29.82 -79.35
CA ARG A 235 -24.74 29.31 -80.22
C ARG A 235 -26.14 29.71 -79.72
N LEU A 236 -26.36 29.66 -78.41
CA LEU A 236 -27.61 30.16 -77.79
C LEU A 236 -27.79 31.65 -78.08
N LEU A 237 -26.73 32.43 -77.92
CA LEU A 237 -26.76 33.88 -78.11
C LEU A 237 -27.07 34.26 -79.56
N ALA A 238 -26.52 33.52 -80.52
CA ALA A 238 -26.84 33.66 -81.95
C ALA A 238 -28.31 33.35 -82.26
N LEU A 239 -28.86 32.26 -81.70
CA LEU A 239 -30.27 31.89 -81.88
C LEU A 239 -31.23 32.93 -81.27
N THR A 240 -30.93 33.46 -80.08
CA THR A 240 -31.74 34.54 -79.49
C THR A 240 -31.76 35.82 -80.31
N LYS A 241 -30.63 36.20 -80.95
CA LYS A 241 -30.60 37.37 -81.83
C LYS A 241 -31.43 37.19 -83.09
N MET A 242 -31.55 35.97 -83.60
CA MET A 242 -32.41 35.67 -84.75
C MET A 242 -33.89 35.62 -84.37
N ALA A 243 -34.18 35.20 -83.13
CA ALA A 243 -35.55 35.10 -82.63
C ALA A 243 -36.27 36.46 -82.54
N GLU A 244 -35.53 37.57 -82.43
CA GLU A 244 -36.08 38.95 -82.48
C GLU A 244 -36.74 39.28 -83.83
N TYR A 245 -36.43 38.54 -84.89
CA TYR A 245 -36.94 38.75 -86.26
C TYR A 245 -37.93 37.66 -86.72
N THR A 246 -38.38 36.79 -85.82
CA THR A 246 -39.30 35.69 -86.15
C THR A 246 -40.64 35.81 -85.47
N THR A 247 -41.71 35.57 -86.24
CA THR A 247 -43.10 35.71 -85.75
C THR A 247 -43.80 34.38 -85.47
N GLU A 248 -43.25 33.20 -85.82
CA GLU A 248 -43.86 31.90 -85.51
C GLU A 248 -42.80 30.79 -85.50
N ILE A 249 -42.66 30.07 -84.36
CA ILE A 249 -41.82 28.87 -84.24
C ILE A 249 -42.73 27.65 -84.36
N GLU A 250 -42.82 27.05 -85.54
CA GLU A 250 -43.61 25.83 -85.76
C GLU A 250 -42.74 24.58 -85.64
N SER A 251 -42.74 24.02 -84.43
CA SER A 251 -42.31 22.66 -84.05
C SER A 251 -40.82 22.40 -83.79
N PHE A 252 -40.59 21.65 -82.71
CA PHE A 252 -39.30 21.06 -82.33
C PHE A 252 -39.40 19.54 -82.56
N SER A 253 -38.68 19.01 -83.55
CA SER A 253 -38.49 17.56 -83.67
C SER A 253 -36.99 17.23 -83.74
N GLU A 254 -36.52 16.22 -83.01
CA GLU A 254 -35.13 15.77 -83.09
C GLU A 254 -34.97 14.77 -84.24
N PRO A 255 -33.87 14.80 -85.03
CA PRO A 255 -32.58 15.48 -84.78
C PRO A 255 -32.36 16.78 -85.58
N LYS A 256 -33.39 17.28 -86.30
CA LYS A 256 -33.31 18.48 -87.14
C LYS A 256 -34.28 19.54 -86.64
N ARG A 257 -33.76 20.67 -86.19
CA ARG A 257 -34.56 21.83 -85.80
C ARG A 257 -34.71 22.75 -86.99
N GLU A 258 -35.93 23.15 -87.28
CA GLU A 258 -36.30 24.01 -88.41
C GLU A 258 -36.96 25.28 -87.86
N LEU A 259 -36.64 26.44 -88.44
CA LEU A 259 -37.15 27.74 -88.04
C LEU A 259 -37.47 28.56 -89.28
N TYR A 260 -38.68 29.09 -89.33
CA TYR A 260 -39.18 29.89 -90.45
C TYR A 260 -39.11 31.38 -90.12
N VAL A 261 -38.36 32.12 -90.91
CA VAL A 261 -38.29 33.58 -90.84
C VAL A 261 -39.17 34.17 -91.94
N LYS A 262 -40.33 34.73 -91.57
CA LYS A 262 -41.32 35.30 -92.51
C LYS A 262 -40.90 36.65 -93.11
N GLU A 263 -39.97 37.37 -92.48
CA GLU A 263 -39.48 38.65 -93.01
C GLU A 263 -38.23 38.42 -93.89
N ASP A 264 -38.20 39.06 -95.07
CA ASP A 264 -37.05 39.03 -95.97
C ASP A 264 -35.84 39.67 -95.27
N LEU A 265 -34.98 38.84 -94.68
CA LEU A 265 -33.68 39.26 -94.22
C LEU A 265 -32.86 39.74 -95.43
N PRO A 266 -32.16 40.89 -95.34
CA PRO A 266 -31.43 41.48 -96.46
C PRO A 266 -30.21 40.66 -96.92
N PHE A 267 -29.89 39.57 -96.22
CA PHE A 267 -28.78 38.66 -96.51
C PHE A 267 -29.12 37.23 -96.05
N ASP A 268 -28.47 36.26 -96.67
CA ASP A 268 -28.55 34.84 -96.28
C ASP A 268 -27.98 34.65 -94.86
N PRO A 269 -28.74 34.14 -93.87
CA PRO A 269 -28.28 33.94 -92.50
C PRO A 269 -27.01 33.07 -92.38
N LYS A 270 -26.76 32.18 -93.35
CA LYS A 270 -25.57 31.32 -93.38
C LYS A 270 -24.27 32.11 -93.56
N THR A 271 -24.34 33.33 -94.12
CA THR A 271 -23.15 34.19 -94.26
C THR A 271 -22.65 34.74 -92.93
N LEU A 272 -23.55 34.96 -91.96
CA LEU A 272 -23.19 35.36 -90.60
C LEU A 272 -22.90 34.17 -89.69
N TYR A 273 -23.56 33.03 -89.94
CA TYR A 273 -23.48 31.84 -89.11
C TYR A 273 -23.28 30.59 -89.98
N PRO A 274 -22.01 30.22 -90.28
CA PRO A 274 -21.70 29.14 -91.24
C PRO A 274 -22.20 27.74 -90.86
N TRP A 275 -22.56 27.54 -89.59
CA TRP A 275 -23.08 26.28 -89.05
C TRP A 275 -24.59 26.10 -89.27
N LEU A 276 -25.28 27.11 -89.82
CA LEU A 276 -26.69 27.02 -90.22
C LEU A 276 -26.83 26.49 -91.66
N GLU A 277 -27.87 25.70 -91.88
CA GLU A 277 -28.34 25.33 -93.22
C GLU A 277 -29.58 26.19 -93.55
N THR A 278 -29.47 27.06 -94.56
CA THR A 278 -30.53 28.00 -94.94
C THR A 278 -31.09 27.68 -96.33
N TYR A 279 -32.40 27.87 -96.50
CA TYR A 279 -33.12 27.72 -97.77
C TYR A 279 -34.09 28.89 -97.96
N HIS A 280 -34.09 29.52 -99.15
CA HIS A 280 -34.96 30.66 -99.43
C HIS A 280 -36.30 30.20 -99.99
N ILE A 281 -37.41 30.63 -99.39
CA ILE A 281 -38.76 30.21 -99.79
C ILE A 281 -39.27 31.15 -100.90
N PRO A 282 -39.83 30.64 -102.01
CA PRO A 282 -40.33 31.47 -103.11
C PRO A 282 -41.46 32.47 -102.74
N THR A 283 -42.11 32.28 -101.60
CA THR A 283 -43.19 33.14 -101.07
C THR A 283 -42.69 34.31 -100.21
N GLY A 284 -41.36 34.49 -100.10
CA GLY A 284 -40.70 35.45 -99.21
C GLY A 284 -40.29 34.79 -97.90
N GLY A 285 -39.07 35.08 -97.43
CA GLY A 285 -38.51 34.55 -96.19
C GLY A 285 -37.50 33.39 -96.32
N TRP A 286 -36.95 32.98 -95.18
CA TRP A 286 -35.89 31.96 -95.06
C TRP A 286 -36.30 30.82 -94.14
N GLU A 287 -36.07 29.59 -94.58
CA GLU A 287 -36.08 28.38 -93.76
C GLU A 287 -34.66 28.11 -93.25
N ILE A 288 -34.51 28.02 -91.93
CA ILE A 288 -33.23 27.82 -91.26
C ILE A 288 -33.29 26.48 -90.54
N SER A 289 -32.32 25.61 -90.80
CA SER A 289 -32.17 24.33 -90.12
C SER A 289 -30.80 24.16 -89.49
N TRP A 290 -30.76 23.48 -88.35
CA TRP A 290 -29.51 23.13 -87.68
C TRP A 290 -29.62 21.79 -86.95
N SER A 291 -28.48 21.13 -86.77
CA SER A 291 -28.36 19.90 -85.97
C SER A 291 -27.71 20.21 -84.63
N SER A 292 -28.34 19.78 -83.53
CA SER A 292 -27.72 19.83 -82.20
C SER A 292 -26.85 18.59 -82.02
N ASN A 293 -25.63 18.59 -82.58
CA ASN A 293 -24.62 17.63 -82.13
C ASN A 293 -24.14 18.05 -80.74
N LEU A 294 -24.92 17.67 -79.71
CA LEU A 294 -24.58 17.81 -78.29
C LEU A 294 -23.94 16.54 -77.71
N GLU A 295 -23.70 15.51 -78.52
CA GLU A 295 -22.99 14.31 -78.10
C GLU A 295 -21.67 14.16 -78.86
N LYS A 296 -20.61 14.77 -78.31
CA LYS A 296 -19.21 14.33 -78.47
C LYS A 296 -18.32 15.27 -77.65
N ASN A 297 -18.17 14.97 -76.37
CA ASN A 297 -16.98 15.23 -75.56
C ASN A 297 -17.24 14.77 -74.11
N SER A 298 -17.28 13.46 -73.92
CA SER A 298 -17.07 12.83 -72.62
C SER A 298 -16.41 11.47 -72.82
N GLU A 299 -15.12 11.49 -73.14
CA GLU A 299 -14.16 10.46 -72.73
C GLU A 299 -13.11 11.14 -71.84
#